data_AF-A0A7C5HJ46-F1
#
_entry.id   AF-A0A7C5HJ46-F1
#
_cell.length_a   1.000
_cell.length_b   1.000
_cell.length_c   1.000
_cell.angle_alpha   90.00
_cell.angle_beta   90.00
_cell.angle_gamma   90.00
#
_symmetry.space_group_name_H-M   'P 1'
#
loop_
_entity.id
_entity.type
_entity.pdbx_description
1 polymer ?
#
loop_
_entity_poly.entity_id
_entity_poly.type
_entity_poly.pdbx_seq_one_letter_code
_entity_poly.pdbx_strand_id
1 'polypeptide(L)'
;MSLRLYLLIIFLCHISLPLYAIPNIMLKDSASSYTNFTVDVFEDTQNKDPTIQEILTTTFSKSISNAFSLGYKNHAVWFRFSVTNQAPSSLNMILEMTEMFHNIDIYTVSNQTITHEKNGLQVPIEQRTIPEVNPSFFLNFEKGETKQIYIKLTSDYGFFAAFYLKTPIQFRKDTQRQNNLYIFYFGAIIVIALYNLFIYLYLKENIYILCTLCNQLCIMGFTL
;
A
#
# COMPACT_ATOMS: atom_id res chain seq x y z
N MET A 1 -25.39 -28.85 45.00
CA MET A 1 -24.85 -29.14 43.65
C MET A 1 -24.88 -27.94 42.70
N SER A 2 -25.20 -26.72 43.15
CA SER A 2 -25.29 -25.51 42.32
C SER A 2 -24.03 -24.62 42.33
N LEU A 3 -23.26 -24.63 43.43
CA LEU A 3 -22.07 -23.77 43.59
C LEU A 3 -20.86 -24.22 42.73
N ARG A 4 -20.67 -25.54 42.56
CA ARG A 4 -19.61 -26.10 41.69
C ARG A 4 -19.85 -25.79 40.21
N LEU A 5 -21.12 -25.70 39.78
CA LEU A 5 -21.48 -25.39 38.40
C LEU A 5 -21.17 -23.92 38.07
N TYR A 6 -21.41 -23.02 39.02
CA TYR A 6 -21.13 -21.58 38.87
C TYR A 6 -19.61 -21.28 38.82
N LEU A 7 -18.82 -21.96 39.66
CA LEU A 7 -17.35 -21.86 39.63
C LEU A 7 -16.75 -22.38 38.31
N LEU A 8 -17.35 -23.42 37.72
CA LEU A 8 -16.95 -23.95 36.41
C LEU A 8 -17.23 -22.94 35.29
N ILE A 9 -18.35 -22.23 35.32
CA ILE A 9 -18.72 -21.22 34.31
C ILE A 9 -17.80 -19.99 34.39
N ILE A 10 -17.44 -19.54 35.60
CA ILE A 10 -16.49 -18.41 35.79
C ILE A 10 -15.07 -18.80 35.34
N PHE A 11 -14.64 -20.04 35.60
CA PHE A 11 -13.35 -20.54 35.16
C PHE A 11 -13.28 -20.74 33.63
N LEU A 12 -14.36 -21.20 32.99
CA LEU A 12 -14.46 -21.27 31.53
C LEU A 12 -14.48 -19.88 30.87
N CYS A 13 -15.04 -18.86 31.53
CA CYS A 13 -15.05 -17.49 31.02
C CYS A 13 -13.64 -16.85 31.06
N HIS A 14 -12.82 -17.18 32.07
CA HIS A 14 -11.44 -16.70 32.17
C HIS A 14 -10.45 -17.37 31.21
N ILE A 15 -10.81 -18.51 30.60
CA ILE A 15 -9.98 -19.21 29.59
C ILE A 15 -10.29 -18.72 28.16
N SER A 16 -11.18 -17.74 27.98
CA SER A 16 -11.36 -17.09 26.69
C SER A 16 -10.14 -16.24 26.32
N LEU A 17 -9.06 -16.91 25.88
CA LEU A 17 -7.98 -16.29 25.15
C LEU A 17 -8.61 -15.63 23.92
N PRO A 18 -8.53 -14.30 23.76
CA PRO A 18 -9.00 -13.66 22.54
C PRO A 18 -8.17 -14.24 21.39
N LEU A 19 -8.80 -15.08 20.58
CA LEU A 19 -8.21 -15.56 19.34
C LEU A 19 -8.25 -14.37 18.38
N TYR A 20 -7.17 -13.58 18.34
CA TYR A 20 -7.02 -12.52 17.35
C TYR A 20 -6.88 -13.17 15.97
N ALA A 21 -8.00 -13.26 15.26
CA ALA A 21 -8.02 -13.75 13.90
C ALA A 21 -7.36 -12.71 12.99
N ILE A 22 -6.34 -13.12 12.25
CA ILE A 22 -5.74 -12.28 11.23
C ILE A 22 -6.84 -11.95 10.19
N PRO A 23 -7.06 -10.66 9.85
CA PRO A 23 -7.96 -10.28 8.78
C PRO A 23 -7.66 -11.07 7.52
N ASN A 24 -8.68 -11.73 6.95
CA ASN A 24 -8.50 -12.59 5.78
C ASN A 24 -9.32 -12.08 4.59
N ILE A 25 -8.67 -11.86 3.47
CA ILE A 25 -9.30 -11.50 2.20
C ILE A 25 -9.53 -12.77 1.39
N MET A 26 -10.78 -13.00 1.01
CA MET A 26 -11.16 -14.14 0.19
C MET A 26 -11.19 -13.75 -1.29
N LEU A 27 -10.21 -14.24 -2.05
CA LEU A 27 -10.16 -14.03 -3.49
C LEU A 27 -11.23 -14.89 -4.18
N LYS A 28 -12.00 -14.26 -5.06
CA LYS A 28 -13.06 -14.82 -5.88
C LYS A 28 -12.74 -14.50 -7.33
N ASP A 29 -13.00 -15.45 -8.22
CA ASP A 29 -12.69 -15.34 -9.64
C ASP A 29 -13.40 -14.15 -10.34
N SER A 30 -14.56 -13.72 -9.83
CA SER A 30 -15.34 -12.63 -10.41
C SER A 30 -14.85 -11.22 -10.07
N ALA A 31 -14.03 -11.07 -9.03
CA ALA A 31 -13.64 -9.76 -8.51
C ALA A 31 -12.29 -9.32 -9.10
N SER A 32 -12.28 -8.18 -9.79
CA SER A 32 -11.07 -7.66 -10.43
C SER A 32 -10.19 -6.80 -9.50
N SER A 33 -10.76 -6.30 -8.40
CA SER A 33 -10.10 -5.43 -7.43
C SER A 33 -10.72 -5.56 -6.03
N TYR A 34 -9.86 -5.48 -5.02
CA TYR A 34 -10.18 -5.47 -3.60
C TYR A 34 -9.59 -4.21 -2.98
N THR A 35 -10.46 -3.24 -2.68
CA THR A 35 -10.06 -1.92 -2.15
C THR A 35 -10.58 -1.64 -0.75
N ASN A 36 -11.38 -2.54 -0.19
CA ASN A 36 -11.97 -2.40 1.14
C ASN A 36 -11.77 -3.69 1.93
N PHE A 37 -10.77 -3.68 2.81
CA PHE A 37 -10.46 -4.76 3.72
C PHE A 37 -9.77 -4.20 4.96
N THR A 38 -9.67 -5.00 6.01
CA THR A 38 -8.97 -4.61 7.23
C THR A 38 -7.57 -5.17 7.25
N VAL A 39 -6.66 -4.42 7.87
CA VAL A 39 -5.27 -4.80 8.09
C VAL A 39 -4.94 -4.62 9.57
N ASP A 40 -4.21 -5.57 10.13
CA ASP A 40 -3.65 -5.42 11.46
C ASP A 40 -2.43 -4.50 11.41
N VAL A 41 -2.26 -3.67 12.43
CA VAL A 41 -1.16 -2.72 12.54
C VAL A 41 -0.40 -2.88 13.84
N PHE A 42 0.92 -2.84 13.73
CA PHE A 42 1.86 -2.81 14.84
C PHE A 42 2.82 -1.64 14.65
N GLU A 43 2.85 -0.72 15.61
CA GLU A 43 3.73 0.45 15.62
C GLU A 43 4.91 0.17 16.56
N ASP A 44 6.15 0.18 16.04
CA ASP A 44 7.35 0.00 16.87
C ASP A 44 7.70 1.29 17.63
N THR A 45 6.92 1.60 18.65
CA THR A 45 7.13 2.81 19.49
C THR A 45 8.49 2.83 20.21
N GLN A 46 9.19 1.70 20.29
CA GLN A 46 10.48 1.58 20.96
C GLN A 46 11.68 1.71 19.99
N ASN A 47 11.45 1.89 18.69
CA ASN A 47 12.50 2.01 17.66
C ASN A 47 13.54 0.88 17.72
N LYS A 48 13.08 -0.34 17.98
CA LYS A 48 13.92 -1.54 18.01
C LYS A 48 14.21 -2.10 16.62
N ASP A 49 13.43 -1.68 15.63
CA ASP A 49 13.46 -2.17 14.26
C ASP A 49 13.35 -3.71 14.18
N PRO A 50 12.25 -4.30 14.70
CA PRO A 50 12.14 -5.73 14.88
C PRO A 50 12.27 -6.49 13.56
N THR A 51 12.91 -7.65 13.62
CA THR A 51 13.03 -8.55 12.46
C THR A 51 11.69 -9.23 12.15
N ILE A 52 11.52 -9.76 10.93
CA ILE A 52 10.32 -10.50 10.56
C ILE A 52 10.05 -11.66 11.54
N GLN A 53 11.08 -12.33 12.04
CA GLN A 53 10.96 -13.46 12.98
C GLN A 53 10.31 -13.04 14.31
N GLU A 54 10.64 -11.86 14.82
CA GLU A 54 9.99 -11.30 16.02
C GLU A 54 8.54 -10.91 15.74
N ILE A 55 8.27 -10.30 14.58
CA ILE A 55 6.93 -9.88 14.17
C ILE A 55 5.98 -11.06 13.99
N LEU A 56 6.47 -12.22 13.54
CA LEU A 56 5.66 -13.44 13.44
C LEU A 56 5.10 -13.88 14.79
N THR A 57 5.82 -13.63 15.89
CA THR A 57 5.41 -13.97 17.26
C THR A 57 4.68 -12.84 17.97
N THR A 58 4.65 -11.64 17.38
CA THR A 58 4.08 -10.44 17.99
C THR A 58 2.57 -10.41 17.84
N THR A 59 1.88 -10.04 18.92
CA THR A 59 0.43 -9.86 18.91
C THR A 59 0.08 -8.48 18.38
N PHE A 60 -0.67 -8.43 17.28
CA PHE A 60 -1.24 -7.20 16.74
C PHE A 60 -2.58 -6.94 17.42
N SER A 61 -2.68 -5.82 18.13
CA SER A 61 -3.86 -5.48 18.94
C SER A 61 -4.85 -4.54 18.25
N LYS A 62 -4.47 -3.98 17.10
CA LYS A 62 -5.24 -2.97 16.38
C LYS A 62 -5.41 -3.37 14.92
N SER A 63 -6.66 -3.41 14.47
CA SER A 63 -7.01 -3.56 13.06
C SER A 63 -7.61 -2.25 12.55
N ILE A 64 -7.19 -1.81 11.38
CA ILE A 64 -7.69 -0.60 10.71
C ILE A 64 -8.10 -0.92 9.27
N SER A 65 -8.72 0.05 8.59
CA SER A 65 -8.96 -0.04 7.14
C SER A 65 -7.64 -0.11 6.37
N ASN A 66 -7.64 -0.84 5.25
CA ASN A 66 -6.53 -0.90 4.30
C ASN A 66 -6.19 0.49 3.72
N ALA A 67 -7.14 1.42 3.72
CA ALA A 67 -6.91 2.85 3.51
C ALA A 67 -6.67 3.52 4.87
N PHE A 68 -5.42 3.83 5.16
CA PHE A 68 -4.96 4.32 6.45
C PHE A 68 -4.44 5.75 6.37
N SER A 69 -4.60 6.48 7.46
CA SER A 69 -4.02 7.80 7.69
C SER A 69 -3.55 7.87 9.14
N LEU A 70 -2.33 7.41 9.38
CA LEU A 70 -1.70 7.32 10.71
C LEU A 70 -0.92 8.60 11.08
N GLY A 71 -0.83 9.56 10.17
CA GLY A 71 -0.07 10.80 10.37
C GLY A 71 1.43 10.56 10.37
N TYR A 72 2.19 11.45 10.99
CA TYR A 72 3.66 11.38 11.02
C TYR A 72 4.16 10.40 12.08
N LYS A 73 5.08 9.50 11.71
CA LYS A 73 5.69 8.50 12.60
C LYS A 73 7.20 8.44 12.37
N ASN A 74 7.97 8.54 13.45
CA ASN A 74 9.44 8.43 13.44
C ASN A 74 9.94 6.98 13.62
N HIS A 75 9.07 5.99 13.37
CA HIS A 75 9.34 4.58 13.63
C HIS A 75 8.71 3.70 12.55
N ALA A 76 9.19 2.47 12.45
CA ALA A 76 8.65 1.49 11.52
C ALA A 76 7.21 1.11 11.89
N VAL A 77 6.35 1.06 10.88
CA VAL A 77 4.97 0.59 11.01
C VAL A 77 4.83 -0.71 10.25
N TRP A 78 4.38 -1.74 10.96
CA TRP A 78 4.12 -3.06 10.41
C TRP A 78 2.64 -3.26 10.15
N PHE A 79 2.31 -3.77 8.99
CA PHE A 79 0.97 -4.16 8.59
C PHE A 79 0.92 -5.66 8.36
N ARG A 80 -0.20 -6.30 8.73
CA ARG A 80 -0.40 -7.73 8.55
C ARG A 80 -1.82 -8.03 8.09
N PHE A 81 -1.95 -8.89 7.09
CA PHE A 81 -3.22 -9.47 6.66
C PHE A 81 -2.99 -10.80 5.94
N SER A 82 -4.04 -11.62 5.87
CA SER A 82 -4.03 -12.89 5.13
C SER A 82 -4.85 -12.77 3.86
N VAL A 83 -4.45 -13.49 2.83
CA VAL A 83 -5.19 -13.59 1.58
C VAL A 83 -5.34 -15.07 1.23
N THR A 84 -6.58 -15.52 1.08
CA THR A 84 -6.91 -16.90 0.70
C THR A 84 -7.52 -16.93 -0.69
N ASN A 85 -7.00 -17.79 -1.56
CA ASN A 85 -7.62 -18.06 -2.85
C ASN A 85 -8.77 -19.07 -2.73
N GLN A 86 -10.01 -18.62 -2.89
CA GLN A 86 -11.20 -19.48 -2.91
C GLN A 86 -11.70 -19.81 -4.33
N ALA A 87 -11.03 -19.30 -5.37
CA ALA A 87 -11.38 -19.64 -6.74
C ALA A 87 -11.04 -21.10 -7.06
N PRO A 88 -11.71 -21.70 -8.06
CA PRO A 88 -11.43 -23.07 -8.48
C PRO A 88 -10.07 -23.25 -9.18
N SER A 89 -9.37 -22.15 -9.50
CA SER A 89 -8.12 -22.06 -10.25
C SER A 89 -7.08 -21.22 -9.51
N SER A 90 -5.82 -21.27 -9.98
CA SER A 90 -4.77 -20.36 -9.54
C SER A 90 -5.09 -18.91 -9.92
N LEU A 91 -4.82 -17.96 -9.02
CA LEU A 91 -5.04 -16.54 -9.26
C LEU A 91 -3.73 -15.75 -9.14
N ASN A 92 -3.52 -14.84 -10.09
CA ASN A 92 -2.47 -13.84 -10.02
C ASN A 92 -3.07 -12.52 -9.56
N MET A 93 -2.52 -11.94 -8.51
CA MET A 93 -2.89 -10.64 -7.97
C MET A 93 -1.66 -9.74 -7.91
N ILE A 94 -1.90 -8.44 -7.94
CA ILE A 94 -0.92 -7.39 -7.71
C ILE A 94 -1.35 -6.65 -6.45
N LEU A 95 -0.47 -6.60 -5.47
CA LEU A 95 -0.60 -5.72 -4.33
C LEU A 95 0.02 -4.37 -4.68
N GLU A 96 -0.83 -3.35 -4.78
CA GLU A 96 -0.45 -1.97 -5.10
C GLU A 96 -0.62 -1.11 -3.84
N MET A 97 0.36 -0.22 -3.61
CA MET A 97 0.25 0.87 -2.65
C MET A 97 -0.06 2.17 -3.38
N THR A 98 -0.99 2.97 -2.86
CA THR A 98 -1.39 4.22 -3.54
C THR A 98 -0.36 5.34 -3.46
N GLU A 99 0.59 5.24 -2.55
CA GLU A 99 1.59 6.27 -2.27
C GLU A 99 2.98 5.64 -2.14
N MET A 100 3.99 6.47 -2.36
CA MET A 100 5.39 6.06 -2.31
C MET A 100 5.99 6.32 -0.94
N PHE A 101 6.73 5.35 -0.40
CA PHE A 101 7.43 5.45 0.87
C PHE A 101 8.94 5.28 0.66
N HIS A 102 9.74 5.73 1.64
CA HIS A 102 11.20 5.65 1.56
C HIS A 102 11.68 4.21 1.47
N ASN A 103 11.28 3.36 2.42
CA ASN A 103 11.50 1.92 2.38
C ASN A 103 10.21 1.16 2.64
N ILE A 104 10.06 0.10 1.84
CA ILE A 104 8.94 -0.83 1.88
C ILE A 104 9.54 -2.22 1.81
N ASP A 105 9.43 -2.99 2.89
CA ASP A 105 9.78 -4.41 2.89
C ASP A 105 8.49 -5.22 2.95
N ILE A 106 8.30 -6.11 1.98
CA ILE A 106 7.17 -7.04 1.96
C ILE A 106 7.68 -8.45 2.21
N TYR A 107 7.08 -9.10 3.20
CA TYR A 107 7.32 -10.50 3.52
C TYR A 107 6.04 -11.28 3.25
N THR A 108 6.13 -12.28 2.39
CA THR A 108 5.01 -13.19 2.11
C THR A 108 5.34 -14.56 2.69
N VAL A 109 4.48 -15.03 3.58
CA VAL A 109 4.60 -16.31 4.27
C VAL A 109 3.58 -17.29 3.70
N SER A 110 4.06 -18.37 3.08
CA SER A 110 3.24 -19.47 2.58
C SER A 110 3.96 -20.80 2.82
N ASN A 111 3.25 -21.82 3.31
CA ASN A 111 3.81 -23.18 3.51
C ASN A 111 5.19 -23.17 4.20
N GLN A 112 5.35 -22.37 5.28
CA GLN A 112 6.60 -22.20 6.04
C GLN A 112 7.76 -21.54 5.28
N THR A 113 7.55 -21.14 4.03
CA THR A 113 8.51 -20.37 3.25
C THR A 113 8.21 -18.89 3.43
N ILE A 114 9.26 -18.11 3.71
CA ILE A 114 9.20 -16.65 3.78
C ILE A 114 9.91 -16.12 2.53
N THR A 115 9.19 -15.34 1.74
CA THR A 115 9.75 -14.59 0.61
C THR A 115 9.80 -13.12 0.99
N HIS A 116 10.88 -12.44 0.63
CA HIS A 116 11.12 -11.03 0.97
C HIS A 116 11.41 -10.25 -0.31
N GLU A 117 10.65 -9.19 -0.52
CA GLU A 117 10.89 -8.21 -1.58
C GLU A 117 11.02 -6.80 -0.99
N LYS A 118 11.93 -6.01 -1.56
CA LYS A 118 12.17 -4.61 -1.20
C LYS A 118 11.63 -3.69 -2.28
N ASN A 119 11.03 -2.58 -1.86
CA ASN A 119 10.53 -1.52 -2.73
C ASN A 119 10.62 -0.16 -2.01
N GLY A 120 10.16 0.91 -2.67
CA GLY A 120 10.21 2.28 -2.14
C GLY A 120 11.23 3.15 -2.87
N LEU A 121 11.37 4.40 -2.42
CA LEU A 121 12.23 5.42 -3.05
C LEU A 121 13.71 5.03 -3.08
N GLN A 122 14.17 4.28 -2.08
CA GLN A 122 15.58 3.84 -2.03
C GLN A 122 15.89 2.71 -2.99
N VAL A 123 14.88 2.05 -3.57
CA VAL A 123 15.06 0.96 -4.54
C VAL A 123 14.91 1.53 -5.96
N PRO A 124 15.96 1.47 -6.81
CA PRO A 124 15.88 1.89 -8.20
C PRO A 124 14.76 1.18 -8.95
N ILE A 125 14.05 1.89 -9.82
CA ILE A 125 12.88 1.36 -10.55
C ILE A 125 13.23 0.09 -11.33
N GLU A 126 14.44 0.02 -11.89
CA GLU A 126 14.96 -1.12 -12.66
C GLU A 126 15.13 -2.40 -11.83
N GLN A 127 15.28 -2.27 -10.51
CA GLN A 127 15.44 -3.40 -9.58
C GLN A 127 14.09 -3.85 -9.00
N ARG A 128 13.00 -3.13 -9.29
CA ARG A 128 11.66 -3.48 -8.81
C ARG A 128 11.04 -4.55 -9.69
N THR A 129 10.33 -5.48 -9.06
CA THR A 129 9.57 -6.53 -9.76
C THR A 129 8.55 -5.95 -10.75
N ILE A 130 7.93 -4.82 -10.38
CA ILE A 130 7.03 -4.04 -11.24
C ILE A 130 7.60 -2.61 -11.34
N PRO A 131 8.08 -2.17 -12.53
CA PRO A 131 8.71 -0.88 -12.71
C PRO A 131 7.67 0.24 -12.86
N GLU A 132 6.89 0.46 -11.81
CA GLU A 132 5.85 1.49 -11.74
C GLU A 132 6.16 2.53 -10.67
N VAL A 133 5.54 3.71 -10.78
CA VAL A 133 5.70 4.81 -9.82
C VAL A 133 5.25 4.35 -8.44
N ASN A 134 4.05 3.78 -8.38
CA ASN A 134 3.46 3.23 -7.18
C ASN A 134 4.08 1.85 -6.85
N PRO A 135 4.59 1.63 -5.64
CA PRO A 135 5.12 0.35 -5.21
C PRO A 135 4.09 -0.77 -5.40
N SER A 136 4.46 -1.74 -6.23
CA SER A 136 3.58 -2.82 -6.65
C SER A 136 4.31 -4.16 -6.61
N PHE A 137 3.60 -5.23 -6.22
CA PHE A 137 4.19 -6.55 -5.99
C PHE A 137 3.31 -7.65 -6.57
N PHE A 138 3.93 -8.65 -7.20
CA PHE A 138 3.21 -9.82 -7.73
C PHE A 138 2.96 -10.86 -6.64
N LEU A 139 1.71 -11.28 -6.52
CA LEU A 139 1.28 -12.33 -5.61
C LEU A 139 0.54 -13.40 -6.42
N ASN A 140 1.18 -14.56 -6.57
CA ASN A 140 0.57 -15.72 -7.21
C ASN A 140 -0.05 -16.62 -6.13
N PHE A 141 -1.25 -17.14 -6.34
CA PHE A 141 -1.94 -18.01 -5.38
C PHE A 141 -2.42 -19.29 -6.05
N GLU A 142 -1.98 -20.43 -5.55
CA GLU A 142 -2.55 -21.72 -5.92
C GLU A 142 -3.99 -21.86 -5.40
N LYS A 143 -4.73 -22.83 -5.96
CA LYS A 143 -6.11 -23.10 -5.52
C LYS A 143 -6.14 -23.44 -4.02
N GLY A 144 -6.92 -22.69 -3.25
CA GLY A 144 -7.04 -22.89 -1.79
C GLY A 144 -5.84 -22.39 -0.98
N GLU A 145 -4.81 -21.84 -1.61
CA GLU A 145 -3.63 -21.34 -0.92
C GLU A 145 -3.97 -20.11 -0.09
N THR A 146 -3.42 -20.05 1.12
CA THR A 146 -3.48 -18.87 1.98
C THR A 146 -2.07 -18.34 2.21
N LYS A 147 -1.87 -17.06 1.91
CA LYS A 147 -0.61 -16.36 2.17
C LYS A 147 -0.82 -15.29 3.23
N GLN A 148 0.08 -15.23 4.20
CA GLN A 148 0.13 -14.14 5.17
C GLN A 148 1.13 -13.10 4.67
N ILE A 149 0.67 -11.86 4.57
CA ILE A 149 1.45 -10.74 4.03
C ILE A 149 1.78 -9.81 5.19
N TYR A 150 3.07 -9.53 5.33
CA TYR A 150 3.61 -8.58 6.30
C TYR A 150 4.31 -7.47 5.54
N ILE A 151 3.99 -6.22 5.87
CA ILE A 151 4.55 -5.05 5.19
C ILE A 151 5.16 -4.16 6.26
N LYS A 152 6.45 -3.87 6.13
CA LYS A 152 7.16 -2.90 6.95
C LYS A 152 7.30 -1.62 6.15
N LEU A 153 6.78 -0.52 6.70
CA LEU A 153 6.87 0.80 6.12
C LEU A 153 7.73 1.71 7.01
N THR A 154 8.67 2.41 6.40
CA THR A 154 9.40 3.52 7.04
C THR A 154 9.42 4.71 6.11
N SER A 155 9.13 5.90 6.63
CA SER A 155 9.17 7.13 5.85
C SER A 155 9.33 8.35 6.75
N ASP A 156 10.02 9.36 6.23
CA ASP A 156 10.12 10.70 6.83
C ASP A 156 8.91 11.59 6.50
N TYR A 157 7.90 11.05 5.81
CA TYR A 157 6.63 11.72 5.52
C TYR A 157 5.47 11.06 6.28
N GLY A 158 4.30 11.71 6.23
CA GLY A 158 3.08 11.16 6.83
C GLY A 158 2.71 9.80 6.26
N PHE A 159 2.22 8.91 7.12
CA PHE A 159 1.70 7.60 6.77
C PHE A 159 0.23 7.71 6.35
N PHE A 160 0.01 8.13 5.10
CA PHE A 160 -1.29 8.12 4.45
C PHE A 160 -1.18 7.31 3.16
N ALA A 161 -1.86 6.18 3.07
CA ALA A 161 -1.91 5.37 1.84
C ALA A 161 -3.05 4.35 1.91
N ALA A 162 -3.27 3.65 0.81
CA ALA A 162 -4.10 2.47 0.78
C ALA A 162 -3.38 1.27 0.15
N PHE A 163 -3.69 0.07 0.65
CA PHE A 163 -3.31 -1.19 0.01
C PHE A 163 -4.45 -1.68 -0.88
N TYR A 164 -4.17 -1.94 -2.16
CA TYR A 164 -5.14 -2.52 -3.09
C TYR A 164 -4.64 -3.85 -3.62
N LEU A 165 -5.52 -4.86 -3.64
CA LEU A 165 -5.26 -6.10 -4.36
C LEU A 165 -6.04 -6.10 -5.66
N LYS A 166 -5.34 -6.13 -6.79
CA LYS A 166 -5.94 -6.05 -8.12
C LYS A 166 -5.48 -7.21 -8.98
N THR A 167 -6.32 -7.63 -9.92
CA THR A 167 -5.86 -8.51 -11.00
C THR A 167 -4.88 -7.77 -11.91
N PRO A 168 -3.92 -8.46 -12.55
CA PRO A 168 -2.99 -7.83 -13.50
C PRO A 168 -3.68 -7.08 -14.67
N ILE A 169 -4.89 -7.50 -15.04
CA ILE A 169 -5.69 -6.83 -16.06
C ILE A 169 -6.23 -5.50 -15.52
N GLN A 170 -6.79 -5.50 -14.31
CA GLN A 170 -7.30 -4.27 -13.70
C GLN A 170 -6.19 -3.27 -13.38
N PHE A 171 -5.08 -3.75 -12.82
CA PHE A 171 -3.90 -2.93 -12.56
C PHE A 171 -3.43 -2.20 -13.83
N ARG A 172 -3.21 -2.93 -14.93
CA ARG A 172 -2.81 -2.31 -16.20
C ARG A 172 -3.82 -1.29 -16.73
N LYS A 173 -5.13 -1.55 -16.59
CA LYS A 173 -6.17 -0.60 -16.99
C LYS A 173 -6.10 0.68 -16.16
N ASP A 174 -5.89 0.57 -14.85
CA ASP A 174 -5.79 1.71 -13.94
C ASP A 174 -4.54 2.54 -14.25
N THR A 175 -3.37 1.89 -14.39
CA THR A 175 -2.12 2.55 -14.76
C THR A 175 -2.23 3.23 -16.12
N GLN A 176 -2.80 2.57 -17.14
CA GLN A 176 -2.99 3.16 -18.45
C GLN A 176 -3.92 4.38 -18.40
N ARG A 177 -4.99 4.31 -17.61
CA ARG A 177 -5.89 5.45 -17.41
C ARG A 177 -5.18 6.61 -16.74
N GLN A 178 -4.39 6.36 -15.70
CA GLN A 178 -3.58 7.39 -15.03
C GLN A 178 -2.57 8.01 -15.99
N ASN A 179 -1.83 7.20 -16.75
CA ASN A 179 -0.86 7.68 -17.73
C ASN A 179 -1.51 8.57 -18.81
N ASN A 180 -2.69 8.18 -19.31
CA ASN A 180 -3.43 8.99 -20.27
C ASN A 180 -3.84 10.35 -19.68
N LEU A 181 -4.24 10.40 -18.40
CA LEU A 181 -4.53 11.64 -17.70
C LEU A 181 -3.28 12.51 -17.56
N TYR A 182 -2.12 11.92 -17.23
CA TYR A 182 -0.85 12.65 -17.18
C TYR A 182 -0.45 13.21 -18.54
N ILE A 183 -0.56 12.42 -19.62
CA ILE A 183 -0.28 12.89 -20.97
C ILE A 183 -1.17 14.09 -21.33
N PHE A 184 -2.46 14.03 -21.02
CA PHE A 184 -3.37 15.15 -21.25
C PHE A 184 -3.02 16.37 -20.41
N TYR A 185 -2.70 16.18 -19.13
CA TYR A 185 -2.29 17.23 -18.20
C TYR A 185 -1.00 17.94 -18.66
N PHE A 186 0.06 17.19 -18.96
CA PHE A 186 1.31 17.75 -19.47
C PHE A 186 1.12 18.39 -20.85
N GLY A 187 0.26 17.82 -21.71
CA GLY A 187 -0.12 18.43 -22.98
C GLY A 187 -0.76 19.80 -22.81
N ALA A 188 -1.68 19.94 -21.85
CA ALA A 188 -2.31 21.24 -21.54
C ALA A 188 -1.28 22.26 -21.03
N ILE A 189 -0.36 21.85 -20.15
CA ILE A 189 0.73 22.72 -19.67
C ILE A 189 1.60 23.21 -20.85
N ILE A 190 1.94 22.33 -21.78
CA ILE A 190 2.74 22.69 -22.97
C ILE A 190 1.99 23.71 -23.84
N VAL A 191 0.69 23.51 -24.09
CA VAL A 191 -0.11 24.47 -24.87
C VAL A 191 -0.14 25.85 -24.20
N ILE A 192 -0.30 25.89 -22.87
CA ILE A 192 -0.26 27.14 -22.10
C ILE A 192 1.15 27.76 -22.17
N ALA A 193 2.22 26.97 -22.08
CA ALA A 193 3.59 27.45 -22.19
C ALA A 193 3.86 28.05 -23.58
N LEU A 194 3.42 27.40 -24.65
CA LEU A 194 3.55 27.88 -26.02
C LEU A 194 2.74 29.17 -26.26
N TYR A 195 1.51 29.24 -25.73
CA TYR A 195 0.70 30.46 -25.78
C TYR A 195 1.40 31.64 -25.12
N ASN A 196 1.94 31.45 -23.92
CA ASN A 196 2.69 32.48 -23.21
C ASN A 196 4.01 32.85 -23.89
N LEU A 197 4.64 31.89 -24.59
CA LEU A 197 5.81 32.15 -25.42
C LEU A 197 5.46 33.08 -26.60
N PHE A 198 4.33 32.88 -27.28
CA PHE A 198 3.89 33.77 -28.35
C PHE A 198 3.59 35.19 -27.85
N ILE A 199 2.95 35.31 -26.67
CA ILE A 199 2.74 36.61 -26.01
C ILE A 199 4.07 37.30 -25.73
N TYR A 200 5.05 36.56 -25.19
CA TYR A 200 6.37 37.11 -24.92
C TYR A 200 7.05 37.62 -26.20
N LEU A 201 6.99 36.87 -27.30
CA LEU A 201 7.55 37.30 -28.58
C LEU A 201 6.90 38.59 -29.10
N TYR A 202 5.62 38.81 -28.79
CA TYR A 202 4.88 40.02 -29.17
C TYR A 202 5.18 41.22 -28.26
N LEU A 203 5.13 41.03 -26.93
CA LEU A 203 5.32 42.12 -25.95
C LEU A 203 6.81 42.45 -25.70
N LYS A 204 7.72 41.48 -25.85
CA LYS A 204 9.16 41.56 -25.51
C LYS A 204 9.48 41.99 -24.07
N GLU A 205 8.54 41.83 -23.15
CA GLU A 205 8.76 42.14 -21.75
C GLU A 205 9.19 40.90 -20.95
N ASN A 206 10.42 40.92 -20.42
CA ASN A 206 11.02 39.79 -19.70
C ASN A 206 10.29 39.44 -18.39
N ILE A 207 9.55 40.39 -17.80
CA ILE A 207 8.81 40.15 -16.55
C ILE A 207 7.66 39.17 -16.77
N TYR A 208 7.01 39.19 -17.94
CA TYR A 208 5.90 38.29 -18.24
C TYR A 208 6.33 36.83 -18.28
N ILE A 209 7.47 36.52 -18.92
CA ILE A 209 7.92 35.13 -19.03
C ILE A 209 8.35 34.56 -17.67
N LEU A 210 8.99 35.36 -16.82
CA LEU A 210 9.44 34.94 -15.50
C LEU A 210 8.25 34.61 -14.58
N CYS A 211 7.21 35.45 -14.58
CA CYS A 211 6.00 35.22 -13.78
C CYS A 211 5.24 33.97 -14.26
N THR A 212 5.08 33.77 -15.56
CA THR A 212 4.34 32.60 -16.07
C THR A 212 5.11 31.30 -15.85
N LEU A 213 6.43 31.29 -16.07
CA LEU A 213 7.26 30.12 -15.79
C LEU A 213 7.25 29.76 -14.30
N CYS A 214 7.35 30.76 -13.42
CA CYS A 214 7.23 30.56 -11.98
C CYS A 214 5.86 29.95 -11.60
N ASN A 215 4.78 30.45 -12.19
CA ASN A 215 3.43 29.92 -11.97
C ASN A 215 3.31 28.46 -12.44
N GLN A 216 3.82 28.13 -13.63
CA GLN A 216 3.85 26.76 -14.16
C GLN A 216 4.70 25.82 -13.30
N LEU A 217 5.86 26.28 -12.81
CA LEU A 217 6.71 25.51 -11.90
C LEU A 217 5.99 25.22 -10.58
N CYS A 218 5.25 26.20 -10.06
CA CYS A 218 4.47 26.07 -8.83
C CYS A 218 3.32 25.08 -9.00
N ILE A 219 2.64 25.09 -10.15
CA ILE A 219 1.58 24.12 -10.48
C ILE A 219 2.15 22.70 -10.53
N MET A 220 3.30 22.51 -11.18
CA MET A 220 3.97 21.20 -11.23
C MET A 220 4.41 20.73 -9.83
N GLY A 221 4.96 21.63 -9.01
CA GLY A 221 5.41 21.30 -7.65
C GLY A 221 4.28 21.01 -6.65
N PHE A 222 3.03 21.38 -6.94
CA PHE A 222 1.88 21.04 -6.09
C PHE A 222 1.24 19.69 -6.46
N THR A 223 1.51 19.18 -7.67
CA THR A 223 0.89 17.94 -8.19
C THR A 223 1.80 16.71 -8.12
N LEU A 224 3.10 16.91 -7.90
CA LEU A 224 4.11 15.87 -7.69
C LEU A 224 4.44 15.74 -6.20
#